data_AF-X0XQW2-F1
#
_entry.id   AF-X0XQW2-F1
#
_cell.length_a   1.000
_cell.length_b   1.000
_cell.length_c   1.000
_cell.angle_alpha   90.00
_cell.angle_beta   90.00
_cell.angle_gamma   90.00
#
_symmetry.space_group_name_H-M   'P 1'
#
loop_
_entity.id
_entity.type
_entity.pdbx_description
1 polymer ?
#
loop_
_entity_poly.entity_id
_entity_poly.type
_entity_poly.pdbx_seq_one_letter_code
_entity_poly.pdbx_strand_id
1 'polypeptide(L)'
;YATEDAVVQALLAGEVDMIDGVPFTAVKPLQEAENVEVVIMDSLSLDDLVINSHVNGTQPESLNDPAVRLAIDYAIDKQEILDVGYAGYGEVAGSILPPAFGDWISPNVKPLSYDSDEANRILDEAGYLDSDGDGIREDADGNPLEYRLYAEDIGTAARVLEIIS
;
A
#
# COMPACT_ATOMS: atom_id res chain seq x y z
N TYR A 1 0.96 14.11 22.21
CA TYR A 1 2.40 13.89 22.44
C TYR A 1 3.15 14.01 21.11
N ALA A 2 4.49 14.01 21.11
CA ALA A 2 5.29 14.30 19.91
C ALA A 2 5.53 13.10 18.97
N THR A 3 5.34 11.87 19.45
CA THR A 3 5.45 10.62 18.67
C THR A 3 4.38 9.63 19.12
N GLU A 4 4.04 8.67 18.27
CA GLU A 4 3.07 7.60 18.60
C GLU A 4 3.52 6.76 19.80
N ASP A 5 4.81 6.40 19.87
CA ASP A 5 5.39 5.67 21.00
C ASP A 5 5.22 6.41 22.33
N ALA A 6 5.36 7.75 22.33
CA ALA A 6 5.18 8.55 23.55
C ALA A 6 3.72 8.53 24.03
N VAL A 7 2.75 8.51 23.10
CA VAL A 7 1.32 8.37 23.44
C VAL A 7 1.02 7.00 24.04
N VAL A 8 1.63 5.93 23.50
CA VAL A 8 1.50 4.56 24.04
C VAL A 8 2.04 4.47 25.47
N GLN A 9 3.20 5.06 25.76
CA GLN A 9 3.75 5.04 27.12
C GLN A 9 2.89 5.83 28.11
N ALA A 10 2.32 6.96 27.68
CA ALA A 10 1.40 7.74 28.50
C ALA A 10 0.14 6.94 28.88
N LEU A 11 -0.42 6.15 27.94
CA LEU A 11 -1.56 5.27 28.22
C LEU A 11 -1.20 4.20 29.26
N LEU A 12 -0.06 3.53 29.08
CA LEU A 12 0.41 2.51 30.01
C LEU A 12 0.66 3.08 31.43
N ALA A 13 1.17 4.32 31.50
CA ALA A 13 1.37 5.04 32.75
C ALA A 13 0.07 5.57 33.39
N GLY A 14 -1.07 5.50 32.69
CA GLY A 14 -2.34 6.05 33.14
C GLY A 14 -2.40 7.59 33.10
N GLU A 15 -1.54 8.22 32.31
CA GLU A 15 -1.57 9.68 32.08
C GLU A 15 -2.69 10.09 31.12
N VAL A 16 -3.13 9.16 30.26
CA VAL A 16 -4.27 9.31 29.36
C VAL A 16 -5.17 8.09 29.45
N ASP A 17 -6.46 8.28 29.19
CA ASP A 17 -7.47 7.23 29.29
C ASP A 17 -7.76 6.52 27.96
N MET A 18 -7.47 7.15 26.82
CA MET A 18 -7.76 6.63 25.48
C MET A 18 -6.79 7.21 24.43
N ILE A 19 -6.43 6.39 23.44
CA ILE A 19 -5.63 6.76 22.27
C ILE A 19 -6.23 6.10 21.01
N ASP A 20 -6.18 6.76 19.85
CA ASP A 20 -6.77 6.29 18.58
C ASP A 20 -5.76 6.16 17.41
N GLY A 21 -4.47 6.45 17.65
CA GLY A 21 -3.35 6.23 16.72
C GLY A 21 -2.32 5.26 17.30
N VAL A 22 -2.68 3.99 17.39
CA VAL A 22 -1.82 2.93 17.95
C VAL A 22 -0.92 2.38 16.86
N PRO A 23 0.43 2.43 17.01
CA PRO A 23 1.33 1.73 16.10
C PRO A 23 0.98 0.24 16.06
N PHE A 24 0.90 -0.37 14.87
CA PHE A 24 0.53 -1.79 14.74
C PHE A 24 1.42 -2.72 15.56
N THR A 25 2.70 -2.37 15.71
CA THR A 25 3.68 -3.11 16.52
C THR A 25 3.43 -3.02 18.04
N ALA A 26 2.65 -2.04 18.49
CA ALA A 26 2.30 -1.83 19.89
C ALA A 26 1.00 -2.54 20.30
N VAL A 27 0.19 -3.02 19.34
CA VAL A 27 -1.11 -3.64 19.63
C VAL A 27 -0.98 -4.86 20.55
N LYS A 28 -0.09 -5.80 20.23
CA LYS A 28 0.10 -7.01 21.04
C LYS A 28 0.61 -6.70 22.46
N PRO A 29 1.67 -5.87 22.66
CA PRO A 29 2.06 -5.43 24.00
C PRO A 29 0.92 -4.76 24.79
N LEU A 30 0.07 -3.97 24.14
CA LEU A 30 -1.08 -3.32 24.80
C LEU A 30 -2.17 -4.33 25.19
N GLN A 31 -2.41 -5.36 24.38
CA GLN A 31 -3.34 -6.45 24.72
C GLN A 31 -2.88 -7.27 25.93
N GLU A 32 -1.56 -7.33 26.17
CA GLU A 32 -0.97 -8.04 27.31
C GLU A 32 -0.92 -7.18 28.58
N ALA A 33 -1.22 -5.88 28.49
CA ALA A 33 -1.21 -4.98 29.64
C ALA A 33 -2.48 -5.14 30.50
N GLU A 34 -2.31 -5.25 31.82
CA GLU A 34 -3.43 -5.51 32.74
C GLU A 34 -4.45 -4.36 32.83
N ASN A 35 -4.04 -3.14 32.52
CA ASN A 35 -4.85 -1.92 32.68
C ASN A 35 -5.32 -1.30 31.36
N VAL A 36 -5.20 -2.02 30.24
CA VAL A 36 -5.58 -1.52 28.92
C VAL A 36 -6.54 -2.50 28.25
N GLU A 37 -7.63 -1.97 27.70
CA GLU A 37 -8.48 -2.70 26.76
C GLU A 37 -8.14 -2.26 25.34
N VAL A 38 -7.87 -3.22 24.46
CA VAL A 38 -7.64 -2.95 23.04
C VAL A 38 -8.88 -3.35 22.27
N VAL A 39 -9.52 -2.37 21.64
CA VAL A 39 -10.67 -2.57 20.75
C VAL A 39 -10.18 -2.52 19.31
N ILE A 40 -10.36 -3.62 18.58
CA ILE A 40 -10.10 -3.71 17.13
C ILE A 40 -11.44 -3.69 16.42
N MET A 41 -11.58 -2.86 15.40
CA MET A 41 -12.81 -2.71 14.63
C MET A 41 -12.50 -2.51 13.15
N ASP A 42 -13.49 -2.81 12.31
CA ASP A 42 -13.38 -2.58 10.87
C ASP A 42 -13.21 -1.09 10.58
N SER A 43 -12.24 -0.77 9.74
CA SER A 43 -11.94 0.60 9.32
C SER A 43 -12.78 1.01 8.11
N LEU A 44 -13.09 2.31 8.06
CA LEU A 44 -13.62 2.97 6.85
C LEU A 44 -12.50 3.57 5.99
N SER A 45 -11.24 3.44 6.42
CA SER A 45 -10.07 3.91 5.68
C SER A 45 -9.63 2.91 4.63
N LEU A 46 -9.00 3.44 3.58
CA LEU A 46 -8.30 2.70 2.55
C LEU A 46 -6.92 3.34 2.41
N ASP A 47 -5.89 2.50 2.38
CA ASP A 47 -4.57 2.92 1.94
C ASP A 47 -4.37 2.43 0.50
N ASP A 48 -4.12 3.36 -0.42
CA ASP A 48 -4.01 3.08 -1.84
C ASP A 48 -2.78 3.75 -2.49
N LEU A 49 -2.33 3.17 -3.60
CA LEU A 49 -1.37 3.80 -4.49
C LEU A 49 -2.13 4.54 -5.59
N VAL A 50 -2.15 5.86 -5.51
CA VAL A 50 -2.77 6.69 -6.54
C VAL A 50 -1.78 6.94 -7.68
N ILE A 51 -2.08 6.41 -8.85
CA ILE A 51 -1.29 6.64 -10.06
C ILE A 51 -1.80 7.89 -10.78
N ASN A 52 -0.93 8.88 -10.97
CA ASN A 52 -1.25 10.03 -11.81
C ASN A 52 -1.29 9.60 -13.29
N SER A 53 -2.48 9.52 -13.88
CA SER A 53 -2.69 9.14 -15.28
C SER A 53 -3.38 10.25 -16.08
N HIS A 54 -3.07 11.51 -15.79
CA HIS A 54 -3.69 12.64 -16.49
C HIS A 54 -3.12 12.79 -17.91
N VAL A 55 -3.95 12.65 -18.95
CA VAL A 55 -3.56 12.63 -20.38
C VAL A 55 -2.75 13.86 -20.84
N ASN A 56 -2.77 14.97 -20.11
CA ASN A 56 -1.95 16.17 -20.38
C ASN A 56 -1.17 16.64 -19.14
N GLY A 57 -0.77 15.69 -18.29
CA GLY A 57 -0.04 15.97 -17.07
C GLY A 57 1.47 16.07 -17.29
N THR A 58 2.22 16.17 -16.19
CA THR A 58 3.68 16.26 -16.20
C THR A 58 4.37 14.96 -15.78
N GLN A 59 3.60 13.90 -15.54
CA GLN A 59 4.12 12.57 -15.27
C GLN A 59 4.61 11.91 -16.57
N PRO A 60 5.40 10.83 -16.48
CA PRO A 60 5.74 10.03 -17.66
C PRO A 60 4.49 9.53 -18.40
N GLU A 61 4.49 9.64 -19.73
CA GLU A 61 3.31 9.30 -20.55
C GLU A 61 2.91 7.84 -20.44
N SER A 62 3.86 6.94 -20.12
CA SER A 62 3.60 5.52 -19.87
C SER A 62 2.56 5.28 -18.77
N LEU A 63 2.43 6.17 -17.77
CA LEU A 63 1.38 6.05 -16.75
C LEU A 63 -0.04 6.32 -17.28
N ASN A 64 -0.18 6.89 -18.49
CA ASN A 64 -1.46 7.03 -19.17
C ASN A 64 -1.91 5.69 -19.79
N ASP A 65 -0.99 4.76 -20.04
CA ASP A 65 -1.32 3.43 -20.56
C ASP A 65 -1.93 2.54 -19.46
N PRO A 66 -3.18 2.04 -19.64
CA PRO A 66 -3.77 1.08 -18.70
C PRO A 66 -2.98 -0.22 -18.54
N ALA A 67 -2.22 -0.67 -19.55
CA ALA A 67 -1.39 -1.87 -19.45
C ALA A 67 -0.27 -1.68 -18.43
N VAL A 68 0.39 -0.51 -18.44
CA VAL A 68 1.43 -0.16 -17.45
C VAL A 68 0.85 -0.13 -16.04
N ARG A 69 -0.31 0.51 -15.85
CA ARG A 69 -0.95 0.56 -14.52
C ARG A 69 -1.39 -0.82 -14.03
N LEU A 70 -1.86 -1.68 -14.93
CA LEU A 70 -2.23 -3.06 -14.59
C LEU A 70 -0.99 -3.89 -14.22
N ALA A 71 0.11 -3.74 -14.96
CA ALA A 71 1.36 -4.40 -14.63
C ALA A 71 1.91 -3.96 -13.28
N ILE A 72 1.83 -2.66 -12.95
CA ILE A 72 2.19 -2.15 -11.61
C ILE A 72 1.36 -2.83 -10.51
N ASP A 73 0.06 -3.01 -10.72
CA ASP A 73 -0.81 -3.67 -9.74
C ASP A 73 -0.40 -5.15 -9.49
N TYR A 74 -0.11 -5.90 -10.57
CA TYR A 74 0.41 -7.27 -10.46
C TYR A 74 1.81 -7.36 -9.85
N ALA A 75 2.63 -6.32 -10.00
CA ALA A 75 4.00 -6.28 -9.48
C ALA A 75 4.10 -5.92 -7.99
N ILE A 76 3.00 -5.51 -7.34
CA ILE A 76 3.00 -5.13 -5.92
C ILE A 76 2.49 -6.29 -5.07
N ASP A 77 3.32 -6.79 -4.15
CA ASP A 77 2.89 -7.78 -3.16
C ASP A 77 2.12 -7.11 -2.01
N LYS A 78 0.80 -6.98 -2.22
CA LYS A 78 -0.12 -6.42 -1.22
C LYS A 78 -0.22 -7.27 0.04
N GLN A 79 0.04 -8.58 -0.04
CA GLN A 79 0.02 -9.43 1.14
C GLN A 79 1.27 -9.22 1.98
N GLU A 80 2.44 -9.08 1.36
CA GLU A 80 3.67 -8.71 2.07
C GLU A 80 3.54 -7.32 2.71
N ILE A 81 2.94 -6.35 2.01
CA ILE A 81 2.60 -5.03 2.57
C ILE A 81 1.75 -5.17 3.85
N LEU A 82 0.68 -5.97 3.81
CA LEU A 82 -0.18 -6.22 4.96
C LEU A 82 0.60 -6.87 6.12
N ASP A 83 1.37 -7.90 5.83
CA ASP A 83 2.06 -8.70 6.84
C ASP A 83 3.21 -7.92 7.51
N VAL A 84 3.97 -7.14 6.73
CA VAL A 84 5.18 -6.44 7.20
C VAL A 84 4.90 -4.98 7.57
N GLY A 85 4.23 -4.24 6.69
CA GLY A 85 3.92 -2.82 6.89
C GLY A 85 2.88 -2.62 7.99
N TYR A 86 1.80 -3.40 7.93
CA TYR A 86 0.64 -3.29 8.83
C TYR A 86 0.63 -4.35 9.94
N ALA A 87 1.65 -5.21 10.03
CA ALA A 87 1.76 -6.29 11.00
C ALA A 87 0.52 -7.22 11.04
N GLY A 88 -0.13 -7.42 9.88
CA GLY A 88 -1.33 -8.23 9.72
C GLY A 88 -2.64 -7.56 10.14
N TYR A 89 -2.62 -6.28 10.52
CA TYR A 89 -3.83 -5.54 10.86
C TYR A 89 -4.42 -4.85 9.64
N GLY A 90 -5.39 -5.52 9.01
CA GLY A 90 -6.09 -5.04 7.84
C GLY A 90 -6.50 -6.18 6.93
N GLU A 91 -6.99 -5.83 5.74
CA GLU A 91 -7.33 -6.79 4.69
C GLU A 91 -6.82 -6.26 3.36
N VAL A 92 -6.35 -7.15 2.48
CA VAL A 92 -5.95 -6.76 1.13
C VAL A 92 -7.18 -6.28 0.35
N ALA A 93 -7.17 -5.00 0.02
CA ALA A 93 -8.29 -4.37 -0.68
C ALA A 93 -8.41 -4.86 -2.13
N GLY A 94 -9.60 -5.35 -2.49
CA GLY A 94 -9.96 -5.61 -3.89
C GLY A 94 -10.68 -4.46 -4.57
N SER A 95 -11.10 -3.45 -3.82
CA SER A 95 -12.01 -2.39 -4.24
C SER A 95 -11.66 -1.09 -3.49
N ILE A 96 -12.04 0.06 -4.06
CA ILE A 96 -11.92 1.36 -3.40
C ILE A 96 -12.84 1.54 -2.19
N LEU A 97 -13.83 0.65 -2.03
CA LEU A 97 -14.73 0.60 -0.88
C LEU A 97 -14.24 -0.46 0.13
N PRO A 98 -13.89 -0.07 1.36
CA PRO A 98 -13.56 -0.97 2.45
C PRO A 98 -14.72 -1.91 2.85
N PRO A 99 -14.43 -3.10 3.42
CA PRO A 99 -15.42 -4.08 3.89
C PRO A 99 -16.57 -3.52 4.75
N ALA A 100 -16.27 -2.50 5.57
CA ALA A 100 -17.22 -1.84 6.45
C ALA A 100 -18.42 -1.19 5.71
N PHE A 101 -18.34 -1.01 4.40
CA PHE A 101 -19.45 -0.52 3.57
C PHE A 101 -20.52 -1.60 3.26
N GLY A 102 -20.31 -2.86 3.65
CA GLY A 102 -21.33 -3.91 3.60
C GLY A 102 -21.94 -4.14 2.21
N ASP A 103 -23.25 -3.99 2.08
CA ASP A 103 -24.02 -4.25 0.85
C ASP A 103 -23.63 -3.38 -0.35
N TRP A 104 -22.86 -2.31 -0.14
CA TRP A 104 -22.35 -1.45 -1.22
C TRP A 104 -21.15 -2.08 -1.95
N ILE A 105 -20.61 -3.19 -1.42
CA ILE A 105 -19.44 -3.88 -1.97
C ILE A 105 -19.90 -5.02 -2.86
N SER A 106 -19.36 -5.06 -4.08
CA SER A 106 -19.58 -6.19 -4.98
C SER A 106 -18.70 -7.37 -4.58
N PRO A 107 -19.27 -8.55 -4.28
CA PRO A 107 -18.48 -9.74 -3.92
C PRO A 107 -17.67 -10.31 -5.10
N ASN A 108 -17.96 -9.86 -6.31
CA ASN A 108 -17.30 -10.29 -7.55
C ASN A 108 -15.99 -9.55 -7.82
N VAL A 109 -15.73 -8.45 -7.12
CA VAL A 109 -14.46 -7.74 -7.23
C VAL A 109 -13.49 -8.39 -6.24
N LYS A 110 -12.39 -8.94 -6.76
CA LYS A 110 -11.35 -9.58 -5.99
C LYS A 110 -10.04 -8.82 -6.16
N PRO A 111 -9.19 -8.77 -5.12
CA PRO A 111 -7.85 -8.23 -5.27
C PRO A 111 -7.09 -9.02 -6.33
N LEU A 112 -6.33 -8.31 -7.17
CA LEU A 112 -5.33 -8.95 -8.00
C LEU A 112 -4.25 -9.55 -7.11
N SER A 113 -3.82 -10.77 -7.45
CA SER A 113 -2.71 -11.44 -6.77
C SER A 113 -1.39 -10.90 -7.31
N TYR A 114 -0.38 -10.88 -6.45
CA TYR A 114 1.00 -10.63 -6.88
C TYR A 114 1.43 -11.70 -7.89
N ASP A 115 1.86 -11.25 -9.06
CA ASP A 115 2.32 -12.09 -10.16
C ASP A 115 3.26 -11.28 -11.06
N SER A 116 4.55 -11.35 -10.77
CA SER A 116 5.58 -10.63 -11.53
C SER A 116 5.76 -11.16 -12.96
N ASP A 117 5.44 -12.44 -13.22
CA ASP A 117 5.48 -13.01 -14.56
C ASP A 117 4.35 -12.43 -15.41
N GLU A 118 3.14 -12.30 -14.85
CA GLU A 118 2.00 -11.66 -15.52
C GLU A 118 2.25 -10.17 -15.75
N ALA A 119 2.82 -9.45 -14.78
CA ALA A 119 3.23 -8.05 -14.96
C ALA A 119 4.21 -7.89 -16.14
N ASN A 120 5.23 -8.76 -16.21
CA ASN A 120 6.20 -8.78 -17.31
C ASN A 120 5.53 -9.08 -18.66
N ARG A 121 4.63 -10.06 -18.71
CA ARG A 121 3.89 -10.42 -19.92
C ARG A 121 3.05 -9.26 -20.45
N ILE A 122 2.36 -8.54 -19.55
CA ILE A 122 1.53 -7.37 -19.91
C ILE A 122 2.40 -6.27 -20.52
N LEU A 123 3.58 -6.00 -19.95
CA LEU A 123 4.51 -5.00 -20.47
C LEU A 123 5.11 -5.41 -21.81
N ASP A 124 5.48 -6.69 -21.99
CA ASP A 124 5.96 -7.23 -23.28
C ASP A 124 4.91 -7.05 -24.39
N GLU A 125 3.64 -7.40 -24.10
CA GLU A 125 2.53 -7.28 -25.06
C GLU A 125 2.20 -5.83 -25.41
N ALA A 126 2.42 -4.91 -24.47
CA ALA A 126 2.26 -3.47 -24.67
C ALA A 126 3.49 -2.82 -25.36
N GLY A 127 4.58 -3.56 -25.56
CA GLY A 127 5.78 -3.10 -26.26
C GLY A 127 6.79 -2.37 -25.38
N TYR A 128 6.67 -2.50 -24.06
CA TYR A 128 7.67 -2.00 -23.11
C TYR A 128 8.70 -3.09 -22.85
N LEU A 129 9.87 -2.98 -23.43
CA LEU A 129 10.92 -4.01 -23.40
C LEU A 129 12.13 -3.48 -22.66
N ASP A 130 12.91 -4.35 -22.03
CA ASP A 130 14.27 -4.01 -21.56
C ASP A 130 15.23 -4.19 -22.75
N SER A 131 15.53 -3.08 -23.43
CA SER A 131 16.21 -3.05 -24.72
C SER A 131 17.72 -3.02 -24.57
N ASP A 132 18.23 -2.50 -23.44
CA ASP A 132 19.65 -2.36 -23.16
C ASP A 132 20.20 -3.39 -22.15
N GLY A 133 19.31 -4.14 -21.50
CA GLY A 133 19.62 -5.24 -20.59
C GLY A 133 20.00 -4.80 -19.17
N ASP A 134 19.63 -3.57 -18.77
CA ASP A 134 19.91 -3.03 -17.44
C ASP A 134 18.86 -3.43 -16.38
N GLY A 135 17.78 -4.10 -16.80
CA GLY A 135 16.68 -4.54 -15.95
C GLY A 135 15.53 -3.53 -15.85
N ILE A 136 15.62 -2.38 -16.51
CA ILE A 136 14.60 -1.34 -16.59
C ILE A 136 13.99 -1.37 -17.99
N ARG A 137 12.67 -1.55 -18.07
CA ARG A 137 11.96 -1.52 -19.35
C ARG A 137 11.89 -0.10 -19.89
N GLU A 138 11.91 0.06 -21.20
CA GLU A 138 11.72 1.34 -21.88
C GLU A 138 10.50 1.33 -22.80
N ASP A 139 9.99 2.53 -23.11
CA ASP A 139 9.00 2.72 -24.17
C ASP A 139 9.64 2.68 -25.57
N ALA A 140 8.79 2.80 -26.60
CA ALA A 140 9.24 2.76 -28.00
C ALA A 140 10.20 3.90 -28.40
N ASP A 141 10.23 4.99 -27.64
CA ASP A 141 11.13 6.13 -27.83
C ASP A 141 12.42 5.98 -27.01
N GLY A 142 12.55 4.92 -26.23
CA GLY A 142 13.70 4.62 -25.36
C GLY A 142 13.67 5.34 -24.02
N ASN A 143 12.52 5.85 -23.57
CA ASN A 143 12.41 6.42 -22.24
C ASN A 143 12.20 5.29 -21.21
N PRO A 144 12.98 5.26 -20.11
CA PRO A 144 12.85 4.23 -19.09
C PRO A 144 11.52 4.36 -18.33
N LEU A 145 10.97 3.22 -17.90
CA LEU A 145 9.84 3.14 -16.98
C LEU A 145 10.29 3.43 -15.55
N GLU A 146 10.75 4.66 -15.33
CA GLU A 146 11.18 5.17 -14.03
C GLU A 146 10.14 6.14 -13.46
N TYR A 147 9.71 5.91 -12.23
CA TYR A 147 8.64 6.67 -11.59
C TYR A 147 9.05 7.23 -10.23
N ARG A 148 8.48 8.39 -9.89
CA ARG A 148 8.62 8.97 -8.56
C ARG A 148 7.46 8.50 -7.69
N LEU A 149 7.79 7.80 -6.62
CA LEU A 149 6.85 7.42 -5.58
C LEU A 149 6.89 8.45 -4.45
N TYR A 150 5.72 8.95 -4.08
CA TYR A 150 5.54 9.88 -2.96
C TYR A 150 4.75 9.18 -1.86
N ALA A 151 5.19 9.31 -0.61
CA ALA A 151 4.47 8.82 0.55
C ALA A 151 4.59 9.80 1.71
N GLU A 152 3.74 9.63 2.71
CA GLU A 152 3.82 10.38 3.96
C GLU A 152 5.07 10.01 4.76
N ASP A 153 5.59 10.94 5.55
CA ASP A 153 6.73 10.72 6.44
C ASP A 153 6.27 10.11 7.76
N ILE A 154 5.77 8.87 7.69
CA ILE A 154 5.32 8.06 8.83
C ILE A 154 5.92 6.65 8.78
N GLY A 155 6.03 5.99 9.95
CA GLY A 155 6.72 4.71 10.07
C GLY A 155 6.14 3.58 9.22
N THR A 156 4.81 3.54 9.08
CA THR A 156 4.12 2.56 8.22
C THR A 156 4.48 2.78 6.75
N ALA A 157 4.42 4.03 6.28
CA ALA A 157 4.72 4.37 4.89
C ALA A 157 6.16 4.00 4.51
N ALA A 158 7.14 4.23 5.40
CA ALA A 158 8.53 3.82 5.15
C ALA A 158 8.68 2.30 4.91
N ARG A 159 8.00 1.46 5.69
CA ARG A 159 8.02 0.00 5.51
C ARG A 159 7.33 -0.43 4.22
N VAL A 160 6.22 0.22 3.88
CA VAL A 160 5.52 -0.04 2.61
C VAL A 160 6.39 0.33 1.42
N LEU A 161 7.11 1.45 1.49
CA LEU A 161 8.04 1.86 0.44
C LEU A 161 9.16 0.84 0.22
N GLU A 162 9.75 0.29 1.28
CA GLU A 162 10.80 -0.74 1.19
C GLU A 162 10.34 -2.02 0.47
N ILE A 163 9.04 -2.31 0.45
CA ILE A 163 8.46 -3.48 -0.23
C ILE A 163 8.19 -3.19 -1.71
N ILE A 164 7.84 -1.94 -2.04
CA ILE A 164 7.50 -1.51 -3.40
C ILE A 164 8.75 -1.17 -4.23
N SER A 165 9.82 -0.66 -3.60
CA SER A 165 11.04 -0.19 -4.25
C SER A 165 12.08 -1.27 -4.49
#